data_AF-A0A7J6VL82-F1
#
_entry.id   AF-A0A7J6VL82-F1
#
_cell.length_a   1.000
_cell.length_b   1.000
_cell.length_c   1.000
_cell.angle_alpha   90.00
_cell.angle_beta   90.00
_cell.angle_gamma   90.00
#
_symmetry.space_group_name_H-M   'P 1'
#
loop_
_entity.id
_entity.type
_entity.pdbx_description
1 polymer ?
#
loop_
_entity_poly.entity_id
_entity_poly.type
_entity_poly.pdbx_seq_one_letter_code
_entity_poly.pdbx_strand_id
1 'polypeptide(L)'
;IYSSLLPILVILFIYYRRRDVYDLHHGILGLLFALLITTVITDAIKNAVGRPRPDFFWRCFPDGKDFYDSLGNVICHGQASVIKEGHKSFPSGHTSLSFAGLGFLSLYLSGKIKVFDRRGHVGKLCIVILPILMACLVGISRVDDYRHHWQDVFAGGIIGFAVATICYLQFFPPPYSDDGWGPYAYFRMLEERSAQQNNGVNALNVQVMKAQVLQQRNEQSNQSYTSSEEHDSGLEDLESGRRKYTGPERRVPLLLNMSKRLARLVREV
;
A
#
# COMPACT_ATOMS: atom_id res chain seq x y z
N ILE A 1 4.78 -18.56 -4.82
CA ILE A 1 5.29 -18.77 -3.43
C ILE A 1 6.11 -17.57 -2.98
N TYR A 2 7.32 -17.33 -3.52
CA TYR A 2 8.16 -16.19 -3.13
C TYR A 2 7.45 -14.83 -3.23
N SER A 3 6.65 -14.65 -4.29
CA SER A 3 5.83 -13.45 -4.57
C SER A 3 4.81 -13.10 -3.47
N SER A 4 4.41 -14.05 -2.61
CA SER A 4 3.49 -13.79 -1.49
C SER A 4 4.21 -13.86 -0.14
N LEU A 5 5.08 -14.85 0.08
CA LEU A 5 5.77 -15.01 1.36
C LEU A 5 6.67 -13.83 1.72
N LEU A 6 7.49 -13.34 0.78
CA LEU A 6 8.44 -12.27 1.06
C LEU A 6 7.72 -10.95 1.43
N PRO A 7 6.69 -10.49 0.69
CA PRO A 7 5.87 -9.36 1.13
C PRO A 7 5.20 -9.56 2.49
N ILE A 8 4.60 -10.73 2.78
CA ILE A 8 3.97 -11.02 4.07
C ILE A 8 4.98 -10.89 5.22
N LEU A 9 6.18 -11.47 5.08
CA LEU A 9 7.23 -11.40 6.10
C LEU A 9 7.69 -9.95 6.36
N VAL A 10 7.81 -9.12 5.31
CA VAL A 10 8.18 -7.71 5.46
C VAL A 10 7.08 -6.88 6.12
N ILE A 11 5.80 -7.12 5.76
CA ILE A 11 4.64 -6.47 6.41
C ILE A 11 4.57 -6.86 7.90
N LEU A 12 4.75 -8.15 8.23
CA LEU A 12 4.79 -8.64 9.61
C LEU A 12 5.95 -8.04 10.42
N PHE A 13 7.13 -7.88 9.81
CA PHE A 13 8.27 -7.21 10.44
C PHE A 13 7.97 -5.72 10.75
N ILE A 14 7.35 -5.01 9.81
CA ILE A 14 6.93 -3.62 10.01
C ILE A 14 5.85 -3.52 11.10
N TYR A 15 4.87 -4.43 11.10
CA TYR A 15 3.88 -4.57 12.18
C TYR A 15 4.53 -4.80 13.54
N TYR A 16 5.47 -5.75 13.67
CA TYR A 16 6.16 -6.01 14.93
C TYR A 16 6.86 -4.76 15.48
N ARG A 17 7.44 -3.94 14.59
CA ARG A 17 8.17 -2.72 14.93
C ARG A 17 7.28 -1.50 15.23
N ARG A 18 6.13 -1.37 14.56
CA ARG A 18 5.22 -0.21 14.61
C ARG A 18 3.98 -0.44 15.49
N ARG A 19 3.56 -1.69 15.68
CA ARG A 19 2.33 -2.15 16.35
C ARG A 19 1.04 -1.53 15.78
N ASP A 20 1.04 -1.21 14.49
CA ASP A 20 -0.11 -0.68 13.77
C ASP A 20 -0.93 -1.82 13.15
N VAL A 21 -2.08 -2.13 13.74
CA VAL A 21 -2.99 -3.19 13.28
C VAL A 21 -3.72 -2.80 11.99
N TYR A 22 -4.03 -1.51 11.80
CA TYR A 22 -4.67 -1.05 10.57
C TYR A 22 -3.74 -1.25 9.38
N ASP A 23 -2.46 -0.91 9.55
CA ASP A 23 -1.44 -1.11 8.53
C ASP A 23 -1.23 -2.60 8.18
N LEU A 24 -1.15 -3.47 9.19
CA LEU A 24 -1.08 -4.92 8.98
C LEU A 24 -2.28 -5.42 8.17
N HIS A 25 -3.49 -5.06 8.60
CA HIS A 25 -4.73 -5.53 7.98
C HIS A 25 -4.85 -5.08 6.53
N HIS A 26 -4.65 -3.78 6.25
CA HIS A 26 -4.76 -3.21 4.91
C HIS A 26 -3.59 -3.64 4.00
N GLY A 27 -2.39 -3.83 4.55
CA GLY A 27 -1.24 -4.35 3.82
C GLY A 27 -1.44 -5.79 3.36
N ILE A 28 -1.93 -6.66 4.24
CA ILE A 28 -2.21 -8.07 3.91
C ILE A 28 -3.42 -8.19 2.97
N LEU A 29 -4.53 -7.46 3.21
CA LEU A 29 -5.68 -7.46 2.31
C LEU A 29 -5.31 -6.96 0.91
N GLY A 30 -4.60 -5.83 0.81
CA GLY A 30 -4.17 -5.28 -0.47
C GLY A 30 -3.27 -6.22 -1.26
N LEU A 31 -2.32 -6.88 -0.59
CA LEU A 31 -1.46 -7.88 -1.20
C LEU A 31 -2.25 -9.10 -1.70
N LEU A 32 -3.10 -9.69 -0.86
CA LEU A 32 -3.89 -10.87 -1.24
C LEU A 32 -4.87 -10.56 -2.38
N PHE A 33 -5.48 -9.37 -2.36
CA PHE A 33 -6.37 -8.90 -3.43
C PHE A 33 -5.60 -8.70 -4.74
N ALA A 34 -4.42 -8.07 -4.72
CA ALA A 34 -3.57 -7.91 -5.91
C ALA A 34 -3.17 -9.26 -6.52
N LEU A 35 -2.78 -10.23 -5.69
CA LEU A 35 -2.40 -11.58 -6.13
C LEU A 35 -3.61 -12.35 -6.70
N LEU A 36 -4.78 -12.26 -6.07
CA LEU A 36 -6.02 -12.91 -6.53
C LEU A 36 -6.45 -12.36 -7.90
N ILE A 37 -6.60 -11.04 -8.02
CA ILE A 37 -7.03 -10.38 -9.25
C ILE A 37 -6.03 -10.65 -10.39
N THR A 38 -4.73 -10.59 -10.11
CA THR A 38 -3.70 -10.91 -11.12
C THR A 38 -3.79 -12.36 -11.59
N THR A 39 -4.04 -13.31 -10.67
CA THR A 39 -4.17 -14.73 -11.01
C THR A 39 -5.37 -14.96 -11.94
N VAL A 40 -6.54 -14.43 -11.56
CA VAL A 40 -7.78 -14.55 -12.35
C VAL A 40 -7.61 -13.94 -13.75
N ILE A 41 -7.07 -12.71 -13.84
CA ILE A 41 -6.84 -12.03 -15.13
C ILE A 41 -5.84 -12.81 -15.99
N THR A 42 -4.72 -13.26 -15.41
CA THR A 42 -3.67 -13.98 -16.16
C THR A 42 -4.21 -15.30 -16.72
N ASP A 43 -4.89 -16.10 -15.92
CA ASP A 43 -5.38 -17.41 -16.35
C ASP A 43 -6.58 -17.29 -17.30
N ALA A 44 -7.42 -16.26 -17.17
CA ALA A 44 -8.42 -15.94 -18.18
C ALA A 44 -7.79 -15.63 -19.55
N ILE A 45 -6.78 -14.75 -19.59
CA ILE A 45 -6.09 -14.39 -20.85
C ILE A 45 -5.37 -15.61 -21.45
N LYS A 46 -4.69 -16.44 -20.65
CA LYS A 46 -4.05 -17.67 -21.14
C LYS A 46 -5.01 -18.61 -21.84
N ASN A 47 -6.17 -18.86 -21.22
CA ASN A 47 -7.18 -19.76 -21.77
C ASN A 47 -7.87 -19.16 -23.02
N ALA A 48 -7.96 -17.82 -23.12
CA ALA A 48 -8.52 -17.13 -24.28
C ALA A 48 -7.55 -17.05 -25.47
N VAL A 49 -6.25 -16.85 -25.23
CA VAL A 49 -5.25 -16.61 -26.29
C VAL A 49 -4.67 -17.90 -26.87
N GLY A 50 -4.52 -18.98 -26.09
CA GLY A 50 -4.11 -20.30 -26.62
C GLY A 50 -2.69 -20.37 -27.23
N ARG A 51 -1.84 -19.35 -27.03
CA ARG A 51 -0.50 -19.24 -27.65
C ARG A 51 0.39 -20.43 -27.23
N PRO A 52 0.97 -21.18 -28.18
CA PRO A 52 1.94 -22.23 -27.88
C PRO A 52 3.22 -21.66 -27.25
N ARG A 53 3.78 -22.41 -26.30
CA ARG A 53 5.08 -22.13 -25.65
C ARG A 53 6.26 -22.43 -26.58
N PRO A 54 7.48 -21.90 -26.31
CA PRO A 54 8.68 -22.30 -27.06
C PRO A 54 8.97 -23.81 -26.96
N ASP A 55 8.66 -24.43 -25.82
CA ASP A 55 8.79 -25.88 -25.59
C ASP A 55 7.64 -26.74 -26.20
N PHE A 56 6.75 -26.16 -27.03
CA PHE A 56 5.53 -26.84 -27.50
C PHE A 56 5.79 -28.09 -28.37
N PHE A 57 6.80 -28.05 -29.25
CA PHE A 57 7.12 -29.17 -30.15
C PHE A 57 7.31 -30.48 -29.37
N TRP A 58 8.17 -30.48 -28.35
CA TRP A 58 8.47 -31.64 -27.51
C TRP A 58 7.30 -32.09 -26.61
N ARG A 59 6.28 -31.26 -26.41
CA ARG A 59 5.03 -31.65 -25.74
C ARG A 59 4.07 -32.37 -26.69
N CYS A 60 4.06 -31.95 -27.95
CA CYS A 60 3.23 -32.49 -29.03
C CYS A 60 3.78 -33.84 -29.53
N PHE A 61 5.10 -33.91 -29.71
CA PHE A 61 5.87 -35.02 -30.26
C PHE A 61 6.96 -35.49 -29.27
N PRO A 62 6.61 -36.30 -28.25
CA PRO A 62 7.57 -36.72 -27.22
C PRO A 62 8.68 -37.66 -27.74
N ASP A 63 8.52 -38.26 -28.93
CA ASP A 63 9.55 -39.06 -29.61
C ASP A 63 10.37 -38.26 -30.64
N GLY A 64 10.07 -36.96 -30.78
CA GLY A 64 10.72 -36.06 -31.74
C GLY A 64 10.31 -36.25 -33.20
N LYS A 65 9.28 -37.06 -33.50
CA LYS A 65 8.79 -37.28 -34.86
C LYS A 65 7.50 -36.50 -35.08
N ASP A 66 7.52 -35.60 -36.04
CA ASP A 66 6.37 -34.84 -36.44
C ASP A 66 5.38 -35.69 -37.27
N PHE A 67 4.10 -35.46 -37.05
CA PHE A 67 3.01 -36.19 -37.71
C PHE A 67 1.91 -35.21 -38.12
N TYR A 68 1.49 -35.30 -39.38
CA TYR A 68 0.53 -34.41 -40.02
C TYR A 68 -0.55 -35.22 -40.73
N ASP A 69 -1.77 -34.67 -40.81
CA ASP A 69 -2.81 -35.22 -41.67
C ASP A 69 -2.55 -34.89 -43.17
N SER A 70 -3.40 -35.43 -44.04
CA SER A 70 -3.35 -35.16 -45.49
C SER A 70 -3.72 -33.71 -45.88
N LEU A 71 -4.16 -32.89 -44.93
CA LEU A 71 -4.47 -31.46 -45.09
C LEU A 71 -3.35 -30.56 -44.53
N GLY A 72 -2.30 -31.14 -43.93
CA GLY A 72 -1.19 -30.42 -43.30
C GLY A 72 -1.41 -30.00 -41.85
N ASN A 73 -2.48 -30.47 -41.19
CA ASN A 73 -2.72 -30.19 -39.77
C ASN A 73 -1.81 -31.04 -38.87
N VAL A 74 -1.25 -30.42 -37.84
CA VAL A 74 -0.44 -31.08 -36.80
C VAL A 74 -1.30 -32.05 -35.98
N ILE A 75 -0.92 -33.34 -35.95
CA ILE A 75 -1.52 -34.35 -35.08
C ILE A 75 -0.56 -34.65 -33.91
N CYS A 76 -0.77 -34.00 -32.76
CA CYS A 76 -0.01 -34.33 -31.56
C CYS A 76 -0.40 -35.69 -30.98
N HIS A 77 0.59 -36.48 -30.56
CA HIS A 77 0.39 -37.77 -29.88
C HIS A 77 0.99 -37.83 -28.47
N GLY A 78 1.52 -36.71 -27.96
CA GLY A 78 1.89 -36.55 -26.55
C GLY A 78 0.69 -36.52 -25.59
N GLN A 79 0.97 -36.35 -24.29
CA GLN A 79 -0.07 -36.34 -23.26
C GLN A 79 -0.97 -35.09 -23.38
N ALA A 80 -2.29 -35.30 -23.52
CA ALA A 80 -3.26 -34.23 -23.74
C ALA A 80 -3.24 -33.10 -22.68
N SER A 81 -2.97 -33.43 -21.41
CA SER A 81 -2.81 -32.43 -20.33
C SER A 81 -1.58 -31.54 -20.53
N VAL A 82 -0.46 -32.12 -20.96
CA VAL A 82 0.82 -31.44 -21.21
C VAL A 82 0.74 -30.57 -22.46
N ILE A 83 0.06 -31.05 -23.51
CA ILE A 83 -0.25 -30.29 -24.74
C ILE A 83 -1.16 -29.10 -24.42
N LYS A 84 -2.26 -29.32 -23.68
CA LYS A 84 -3.17 -28.24 -23.24
C LYS A 84 -2.45 -27.17 -22.40
N GLU A 85 -1.49 -27.55 -21.57
CA GLU A 85 -0.63 -26.60 -20.85
C GLU A 85 0.45 -25.94 -21.74
N GLY A 86 0.81 -26.60 -22.85
CA GLY A 86 1.63 -26.06 -23.92
C GLY A 86 0.99 -24.86 -24.63
N HIS A 87 -0.34 -24.79 -24.69
CA HIS A 87 -1.09 -23.65 -25.26
C HIS A 87 -1.28 -22.46 -24.31
N LYS A 88 -0.65 -22.46 -23.12
CA LYS A 88 -0.81 -21.37 -22.13
C LYS A 88 0.43 -20.49 -21.97
N SER A 89 1.03 -20.09 -23.09
CA SER A 89 2.25 -19.25 -23.05
C SER A 89 1.98 -17.79 -22.66
N PHE A 90 0.95 -17.16 -23.22
CA PHE A 90 0.70 -15.73 -23.05
C PHE A 90 -0.45 -15.44 -22.07
N PRO A 91 -0.29 -14.52 -21.08
CA PRO A 91 0.94 -13.95 -20.56
C PRO A 91 1.64 -14.89 -19.55
N SER A 92 2.87 -14.57 -19.18
CA SER A 92 3.64 -15.35 -18.21
C SER A 92 3.10 -15.18 -16.78
N GLY A 93 2.36 -16.17 -16.30
CA GLY A 93 1.75 -16.15 -14.95
C GLY A 93 2.74 -16.12 -13.79
N HIS A 94 3.93 -16.69 -13.95
CA HIS A 94 5.01 -16.55 -12.96
C HIS A 94 5.47 -15.09 -12.87
N THR A 95 5.53 -14.40 -14.01
CA THR A 95 5.97 -13.00 -14.08
C THR A 95 4.89 -12.08 -13.53
N SER A 96 3.64 -12.22 -13.99
CA SER A 96 2.54 -11.37 -13.51
C SER A 96 2.33 -11.50 -12.00
N LEU A 97 2.29 -12.71 -11.45
CA LEU A 97 2.16 -12.89 -9.99
C LEU A 97 3.35 -12.33 -9.20
N SER A 98 4.55 -12.33 -9.80
CA SER A 98 5.75 -11.76 -9.17
C SER A 98 5.75 -10.24 -9.18
N PHE A 99 5.40 -9.61 -10.31
CA PHE A 99 5.20 -8.17 -10.38
C PHE A 99 4.00 -7.71 -9.55
N ALA A 100 2.96 -8.52 -9.39
CA ALA A 100 1.85 -8.21 -8.49
C ALA A 100 2.30 -8.16 -7.02
N GLY A 101 2.89 -9.24 -6.50
CA GLY A 101 3.27 -9.32 -5.09
C GLY A 101 4.47 -8.45 -4.72
N LEU A 102 5.54 -8.50 -5.52
CA LEU A 102 6.76 -7.73 -5.26
C LEU A 102 6.63 -6.26 -5.69
N GLY A 103 5.80 -5.96 -6.70
CA GLY A 103 5.40 -4.59 -7.04
C GLY A 103 4.55 -3.94 -5.96
N PHE A 104 3.57 -4.66 -5.41
CA PHE A 104 2.82 -4.19 -4.24
C PHE A 104 3.76 -3.92 -3.05
N LEU A 105 4.72 -4.81 -2.79
CA LEU A 105 5.73 -4.60 -1.74
C LEU A 105 6.61 -3.36 -2.02
N SER A 106 7.03 -3.14 -3.26
CA SER A 106 7.80 -1.97 -3.67
C SER A 106 7.04 -0.67 -3.37
N LEU A 107 5.77 -0.58 -3.79
CA LEU A 107 4.88 0.55 -3.51
C LEU A 107 4.66 0.76 -2.00
N TYR A 108 4.38 -0.33 -1.27
CA TYR A 108 4.21 -0.33 0.18
C TYR A 108 5.46 0.20 0.90
N LEU A 109 6.65 -0.32 0.58
CA LEU A 109 7.91 0.17 1.15
C LEU A 109 8.17 1.64 0.79
N SER A 110 7.85 2.06 -0.43
CA SER A 110 8.02 3.45 -0.90
C SER A 110 7.28 4.45 -0.01
N GLY A 111 6.02 4.15 0.33
CA GLY A 111 5.23 4.92 1.28
C GLY A 111 5.82 4.89 2.70
N LYS A 112 6.20 3.72 3.21
CA LYS A 112 6.72 3.55 4.59
C LYS A 112 8.03 4.28 4.86
N ILE A 113 8.95 4.30 3.91
CA ILE A 113 10.25 4.98 4.07
C ILE A 113 10.25 6.42 3.54
N LYS A 114 9.12 6.87 2.96
CA LYS A 114 8.94 8.12 2.22
C LYS A 114 10.09 8.32 1.22
N VAL A 115 10.15 7.50 0.16
CA VAL A 115 11.18 7.62 -0.89
C VAL A 115 11.20 9.02 -1.49
N PHE A 116 10.02 9.56 -1.79
CA PHE A 116 9.85 10.84 -2.48
C PHE A 116 9.80 12.05 -1.53
N ASP A 117 10.54 12.00 -0.41
CA ASP A 117 10.61 13.09 0.59
C ASP A 117 11.34 14.37 0.12
N ARG A 118 11.63 14.47 -1.18
CA ARG A 118 12.40 15.54 -1.85
C ARG A 118 13.84 15.73 -1.34
N ARG A 119 14.38 14.81 -0.51
CA ARG A 119 15.75 14.91 0.05
C ARG A 119 16.82 14.14 -0.72
N GLY A 120 16.46 13.43 -1.79
CA GLY A 120 17.44 12.79 -2.71
C GLY A 120 18.21 11.58 -2.15
N HIS A 121 17.72 10.91 -1.10
CA HIS A 121 18.41 9.78 -0.48
C HIS A 121 18.38 8.50 -1.35
N VAL A 122 19.37 8.34 -2.25
CA VAL A 122 19.50 7.20 -3.19
C VAL A 122 19.33 5.83 -2.51
N GLY A 123 19.87 5.65 -1.30
CA GLY A 123 19.73 4.38 -0.56
C GLY A 123 18.29 3.95 -0.27
N LYS A 124 17.34 4.89 -0.17
CA LYS A 124 15.91 4.55 -0.07
C LYS A 124 15.38 3.96 -1.38
N LEU A 125 15.79 4.54 -2.52
CA LEU A 125 15.38 4.10 -3.85
C LEU A 125 15.88 2.67 -4.14
N CYS A 126 17.12 2.35 -3.76
CA CYS A 126 17.66 0.99 -3.87
C CYS A 126 16.81 -0.06 -3.13
N ILE A 127 16.34 0.25 -1.92
CA ILE A 127 15.48 -0.65 -1.12
C ILE A 127 14.14 -0.91 -1.81
N VAL A 128 13.57 0.12 -2.47
CA VAL A 128 12.27 0.02 -3.16
C VAL A 128 12.37 -0.61 -4.54
N ILE A 129 13.51 -0.47 -5.23
CA ILE A 129 13.77 -1.11 -6.53
C ILE A 129 14.08 -2.61 -6.36
N LEU A 130 14.69 -3.04 -5.25
CA LEU A 130 15.10 -4.44 -5.04
C LEU A 130 13.96 -5.47 -5.24
N PRO A 131 12.73 -5.29 -4.69
CA PRO A 131 11.60 -6.18 -5.00
C PRO A 131 11.26 -6.26 -6.50
N ILE A 132 11.35 -5.15 -7.23
CA ILE A 132 11.10 -5.12 -8.68
C ILE A 132 12.20 -5.91 -9.42
N LEU A 133 13.47 -5.74 -9.05
CA LEU A 133 14.58 -6.53 -9.62
C LEU A 133 14.39 -8.03 -9.39
N MET A 134 13.93 -8.43 -8.20
CA MET A 134 13.59 -9.83 -7.92
C MET A 134 12.43 -10.33 -8.81
N ALA A 135 11.43 -9.49 -9.11
CA ALA A 135 10.37 -9.84 -10.06
C ALA A 135 10.89 -9.97 -11.50
N CYS A 136 11.81 -9.09 -11.92
CA CYS A 136 12.50 -9.19 -13.21
C CYS A 136 13.31 -10.49 -13.33
N LEU A 137 14.06 -10.89 -12.29
CA LEU A 137 14.82 -12.14 -12.29
C LEU A 137 13.92 -13.38 -12.42
N VAL A 138 12.75 -13.40 -11.76
CA VAL A 138 11.75 -14.46 -11.98
C VAL A 138 11.26 -14.46 -13.44
N GLY A 139 11.01 -13.28 -14.02
CA GLY A 139 10.65 -13.16 -15.44
C GLY A 139 11.73 -13.68 -16.39
N ILE A 140 13.00 -13.32 -16.17
CA ILE A 140 14.15 -13.77 -16.96
C ILE A 140 14.27 -15.29 -16.93
N SER A 141 14.12 -15.92 -15.75
CA SER A 141 14.15 -17.39 -15.64
C SER A 141 13.10 -18.09 -16.52
N ARG A 142 11.99 -17.44 -16.85
CA ARG A 142 10.94 -18.02 -17.72
C ARG A 142 11.28 -17.97 -19.21
N VAL A 143 12.19 -17.09 -19.61
CA VAL A 143 12.77 -17.06 -20.97
C VAL A 143 13.90 -18.09 -21.05
N ASP A 144 14.78 -18.11 -20.03
CA ASP A 144 15.92 -19.02 -19.92
C ASP A 144 15.49 -20.51 -19.89
N ASP A 145 14.44 -20.84 -19.13
CA ASP A 145 13.83 -22.18 -19.09
C ASP A 145 13.06 -22.56 -20.39
N TYR A 146 13.08 -21.74 -21.45
CA TYR A 146 12.27 -21.89 -22.68
C TYR A 146 10.75 -22.05 -22.44
N ARG A 147 10.22 -21.61 -21.29
CA ARG A 147 8.81 -21.77 -20.92
C ARG A 147 7.90 -20.70 -21.51
N HIS A 148 8.45 -19.54 -21.85
CA HIS A 148 7.72 -18.34 -22.27
C HIS A 148 8.58 -17.52 -23.25
N HIS A 149 7.93 -16.83 -24.18
CA HIS A 149 8.60 -15.83 -25.00
C HIS A 149 8.80 -14.53 -24.20
N TRP A 150 9.77 -13.70 -24.59
CA TRP A 150 10.01 -12.42 -23.92
C TRP A 150 8.77 -11.49 -23.93
N GLN A 151 7.91 -11.55 -24.95
CA GLN A 151 6.66 -10.77 -24.96
C GLN A 151 5.67 -11.24 -23.89
N ASP A 152 5.61 -12.55 -23.63
CA ASP A 152 4.74 -13.14 -22.61
C ASP A 152 5.16 -12.67 -21.20
N VAL A 153 6.48 -12.54 -20.99
CA VAL A 153 7.10 -12.02 -19.76
C VAL A 153 6.84 -10.52 -19.63
N PHE A 154 7.09 -9.73 -20.66
CA PHE A 154 6.87 -8.27 -20.64
C PHE A 154 5.39 -7.91 -20.37
N ALA A 155 4.45 -8.53 -21.10
CA ALA A 155 3.02 -8.35 -20.88
C ALA A 155 2.59 -8.81 -19.47
N GLY A 156 3.13 -9.95 -19.00
CA GLY A 156 2.90 -10.41 -17.63
C GLY A 156 3.34 -9.38 -16.58
N GLY A 157 4.54 -8.80 -16.75
CA GLY A 157 5.05 -7.74 -15.87
C GLY A 157 4.17 -6.50 -15.82
N ILE A 158 3.70 -6.01 -16.98
CA ILE A 158 2.77 -4.88 -17.07
C ILE A 158 1.46 -5.18 -16.33
N ILE A 159 0.83 -6.34 -16.60
CA ILE A 159 -0.44 -6.73 -15.96
C ILE A 159 -0.26 -6.81 -14.44
N GLY A 160 0.78 -7.49 -13.96
CA GLY A 160 1.04 -7.64 -12.53
C GLY A 160 1.29 -6.29 -11.83
N PHE A 161 2.09 -5.42 -12.42
CA PHE A 161 2.42 -4.12 -11.83
C PHE A 161 1.24 -3.14 -11.86
N ALA A 162 0.44 -3.15 -12.92
CA ALA A 162 -0.78 -2.35 -13.01
C ALA A 162 -1.81 -2.76 -11.95
N VAL A 163 -2.07 -4.07 -11.79
CA VAL A 163 -2.96 -4.58 -10.75
C VAL A 163 -2.43 -4.27 -9.35
N ALA A 164 -1.12 -4.45 -9.10
CA ALA A 164 -0.50 -4.06 -7.83
C ALA A 164 -0.71 -2.58 -7.50
N THR A 165 -0.56 -1.70 -8.51
CA THR A 165 -0.73 -0.25 -8.34
C THR A 165 -2.17 0.10 -8.00
N ILE A 166 -3.15 -0.46 -8.71
CA ILE A 166 -4.58 -0.23 -8.45
C ILE A 166 -4.95 -0.74 -7.04
N CYS A 167 -4.58 -1.97 -6.70
CA CYS A 167 -4.87 -2.56 -5.38
C CYS A 167 -4.15 -1.83 -4.24
N TYR A 168 -2.93 -1.31 -4.46
CA TYR A 168 -2.25 -0.46 -3.48
C TYR A 168 -3.01 0.85 -3.25
N LEU A 169 -3.36 1.57 -4.32
CA LEU A 169 -4.05 2.86 -4.26
C LEU A 169 -5.48 2.77 -3.69
N GLN A 170 -6.09 1.59 -3.68
CA GLN A 170 -7.39 1.36 -3.02
C GLN A 170 -7.30 1.45 -1.48
N PHE A 171 -6.14 1.15 -0.88
CA PHE A 171 -5.96 1.07 0.57
C PHE A 171 -4.98 2.11 1.14
N PHE A 172 -4.04 2.60 0.33
CA PHE A 172 -2.98 3.52 0.71
C PHE A 172 -2.95 4.77 -0.19
N PRO A 173 -2.60 5.96 0.35
CA PRO A 173 -2.33 7.13 -0.46
C PRO A 173 -1.15 6.91 -1.42
N PRO A 174 -1.06 7.68 -2.53
CA PRO A 174 0.07 7.60 -3.44
C PRO A 174 1.41 7.81 -2.72
N PRO A 175 2.51 7.08 -3.06
CA PRO A 175 3.75 7.10 -2.26
C PRO A 175 4.50 8.44 -2.20
N TYR A 176 4.07 9.43 -2.98
CA TYR A 176 4.59 10.79 -3.01
C TYR A 176 3.79 11.79 -2.16
N SER A 177 2.66 11.40 -1.57
CA SER A 177 1.92 12.25 -0.64
C SER A 177 2.57 12.26 0.75
N ASP A 178 2.38 13.33 1.50
CA ASP A 178 2.89 13.43 2.87
C ASP A 178 2.31 12.34 3.79
N ASP A 179 1.11 11.85 3.48
CA ASP A 179 0.39 10.81 4.22
C ASP A 179 0.56 9.38 3.69
N GLY A 180 1.35 9.16 2.63
CA GLY A 180 1.63 7.83 2.06
C GLY A 180 2.29 6.81 3.00
N TRP A 181 2.56 7.18 4.26
CA TRP A 181 3.11 6.30 5.29
C TRP A 181 2.07 5.43 6.00
N GLY A 182 0.76 5.72 5.89
CA GLY A 182 -0.33 5.01 6.56
C GLY A 182 -1.49 4.65 5.60
N PRO A 183 -2.38 3.72 5.96
CA PRO A 183 -3.59 3.42 5.17
C PRO A 183 -4.67 4.51 5.37
N TYR A 184 -5.59 4.68 4.41
CA TYR A 184 -6.67 5.67 4.52
C TYR A 184 -7.54 5.51 5.79
N ALA A 185 -7.77 4.28 6.24
CA ALA A 185 -8.54 4.00 7.45
C ALA A 185 -7.90 4.56 8.73
N TYR A 186 -6.56 4.67 8.77
CA TYR A 186 -5.84 5.23 9.91
C TYR A 186 -6.10 6.75 10.02
N PHE A 187 -6.05 7.47 8.90
CA PHE A 187 -6.29 8.91 8.87
C PHE A 187 -7.75 9.25 9.19
N ARG A 188 -8.71 8.50 8.64
CA ARG A 188 -10.14 8.66 8.96
C ARG A 188 -10.42 8.50 10.46
N MET A 189 -9.81 7.50 11.11
CA MET A 189 -9.96 7.28 12.55
C MET A 189 -9.36 8.44 13.39
N LEU A 190 -8.26 9.05 12.93
CA LEU A 190 -7.71 10.24 13.57
C LEU A 190 -8.65 11.45 13.43
N GLU A 191 -9.20 11.69 12.24
CA GLU A 191 -10.18 12.75 11.98
C GLU A 191 -11.44 12.58 12.84
N GLU A 192 -12.01 11.37 12.88
CA GLU A 192 -13.18 11.02 13.71
C GLU A 192 -12.91 11.27 15.22
N ARG A 193 -11.74 10.86 15.74
CA ARG A 193 -11.34 11.15 17.12
C ARG A 193 -11.19 12.64 17.38
N SER A 194 -10.57 13.38 16.47
CA SER A 194 -10.42 14.84 16.60
C SER A 194 -11.77 15.56 16.59
N ALA A 195 -12.70 15.13 15.73
CA ALA A 195 -14.06 15.67 15.69
C ALA A 195 -14.85 15.37 16.98
N GLN A 196 -14.76 14.13 17.49
CA GLN A 196 -15.37 13.76 18.78
C GLN A 196 -14.80 14.58 19.96
N GLN A 197 -13.48 14.77 20.01
CA GLN A 197 -12.83 15.58 21.04
C GLN A 197 -13.29 17.04 20.98
N ASN A 198 -13.32 17.64 19.79
CA ASN A 198 -13.80 19.02 19.61
C ASN A 198 -15.27 19.18 20.01
N ASN A 199 -16.13 18.23 19.64
CA ASN A 199 -17.54 18.25 20.03
C ASN A 199 -17.74 18.09 21.55
N GLY A 200 -16.93 17.24 22.21
CA GLY A 200 -16.94 17.09 23.66
C GLY A 200 -16.51 18.37 24.40
N VAL A 201 -15.45 19.04 23.93
CA VAL A 201 -15.00 20.34 24.46
C VAL A 201 -16.08 21.41 24.28
N ASN A 202 -16.70 21.48 23.11
CA ASN A 202 -17.78 22.43 22.83
C ASN A 202 -19.01 22.19 23.74
N ALA A 203 -19.41 20.93 23.94
CA ALA A 203 -20.50 20.57 24.84
C ALA A 203 -20.20 20.94 26.30
N LEU A 204 -18.98 20.67 26.78
CA LEU A 204 -18.55 21.04 28.12
C LEU A 204 -18.54 22.55 28.32
N ASN A 205 -18.01 23.32 27.35
CA ASN A 205 -17.99 24.78 27.39
C ASN A 205 -19.41 25.36 27.46
N VAL A 206 -20.35 24.82 26.67
CA VAL A 206 -21.78 25.22 26.73
C VAL A 206 -22.40 24.90 28.09
N GLN A 207 -22.05 23.77 28.72
CA GLN A 207 -22.56 23.40 30.03
C GLN A 207 -21.99 24.29 31.15
N VAL A 208 -20.70 24.61 31.11
CA VAL A 208 -20.05 25.56 32.04
C VAL A 208 -20.67 26.96 31.88
N MET A 209 -20.85 27.45 30.66
CA MET A 209 -21.46 28.75 30.40
C MET A 209 -22.91 28.83 30.92
N LYS A 210 -23.69 27.75 30.78
CA LYS A 210 -25.04 27.66 31.38
C LYS A 210 -24.99 27.71 32.92
N ALA A 211 -24.04 27.02 33.55
CA ALA A 211 -23.88 27.04 35.01
C ALA A 211 -23.50 28.44 35.52
N GLN A 212 -22.58 29.13 34.83
CA GLN A 212 -22.17 30.51 35.16
C GLN A 212 -23.34 31.50 35.05
N VAL A 213 -24.16 31.40 33.98
CA VAL A 213 -25.36 32.25 33.83
C VAL A 213 -26.39 31.98 34.93
N LEU A 214 -26.55 30.73 35.37
CA LEU A 214 -27.42 30.40 36.50
C LEU A 214 -26.88 30.94 37.83
N GLN A 215 -25.57 30.91 38.06
CA GLN A 215 -24.95 31.52 39.25
C GLN A 215 -25.15 33.04 39.26
N GLN A 216 -24.84 33.74 38.16
CA GLN A 216 -25.05 35.19 38.05
C GLN A 216 -26.51 35.58 38.32
N ARG A 217 -27.47 34.80 37.82
CA ARG A 217 -28.90 35.05 38.07
C ARG A 217 -29.28 34.88 39.54
N ASN A 218 -28.66 33.92 40.25
CA ASN A 218 -28.88 33.72 41.68
C ASN A 218 -28.24 34.85 42.52
N GLU A 219 -27.04 35.31 42.13
CA GLU A 219 -26.35 36.44 42.76
C GLU A 219 -27.14 37.75 42.61
N GLN A 220 -27.66 38.05 41.41
CA GLN A 220 -28.57 39.20 41.20
C GLN A 220 -29.87 39.10 42.01
N SER A 221 -30.41 37.90 42.19
CA SER A 221 -31.62 37.70 43.00
C SER A 221 -31.37 37.90 44.50
N ASN A 222 -30.15 37.62 44.99
CA ASN A 222 -29.75 37.91 46.38
C ASN A 222 -29.36 39.38 46.58
N GLN A 223 -28.75 40.05 45.59
CA GLN A 223 -28.46 41.49 45.65
C GLN A 223 -29.74 42.34 45.69
N SER A 224 -30.88 41.82 45.22
CA SER A 224 -32.18 42.51 45.35
C SER A 224 -32.70 42.59 46.80
N TYR A 225 -31.97 42.06 47.79
CA TYR A 225 -32.31 42.12 49.21
C TYR A 225 -31.30 42.88 50.10
N THR A 226 -30.25 43.48 49.52
CA THR A 226 -29.25 44.25 50.31
C THR A 226 -28.70 45.45 49.55
N SER A 227 -28.73 46.61 50.23
CA SER A 227 -28.07 47.90 49.92
C SER A 227 -28.35 48.56 48.57
N SER A 228 -29.19 49.59 48.63
CA SER A 228 -28.97 50.86 47.93
C SER A 228 -27.58 51.43 48.26
N GLU A 229 -26.85 51.97 47.28
CA GLU A 229 -26.14 53.27 47.28
C GLU A 229 -25.37 53.48 45.95
N GLU A 230 -24.95 54.73 45.70
CA GLU A 230 -24.47 55.27 44.42
C GLU A 230 -23.00 54.86 44.13
N HIS A 231 -22.43 54.89 42.90
CA HIS A 231 -22.29 56.04 41.99
C HIS A 231 -21.60 55.63 40.65
N ASP A 232 -21.51 56.57 39.69
CA ASP A 232 -20.91 56.41 38.33
C ASP A 232 -19.38 56.74 38.34
N SER A 233 -18.52 56.54 37.31
CA SER A 233 -18.68 56.20 35.88
C SER A 233 -17.36 55.61 35.27
N GLY A 234 -17.36 55.14 34.01
CA GLY A 234 -16.13 54.89 33.23
C GLY A 234 -16.26 53.98 32.00
N LEU A 235 -15.95 54.50 30.80
CA LEU A 235 -16.12 53.84 29.48
C LEU A 235 -14.76 53.45 28.84
N GLU A 236 -14.80 52.79 27.66
CA GLU A 236 -13.70 52.57 26.68
C GLU A 236 -12.67 51.43 26.97
N ASP A 237 -12.21 50.62 26.00
CA ASP A 237 -12.69 50.34 24.64
C ASP A 237 -12.21 48.96 24.07
N LEU A 238 -12.56 48.67 22.82
CA LEU A 238 -12.43 47.40 22.09
C LEU A 238 -11.00 46.95 21.64
N GLU A 239 -10.90 45.61 21.49
CA GLU A 239 -10.25 44.88 20.37
C GLU A 239 -8.72 44.95 20.11
N SER A 240 -8.05 43.78 20.21
CA SER A 240 -7.13 43.31 19.13
C SER A 240 -6.78 41.82 19.26
N GLY A 241 -7.08 41.02 18.23
CA GLY A 241 -6.74 39.60 18.18
C GLY A 241 -5.45 39.29 17.40
N ARG A 242 -4.47 38.63 18.04
CA ARG A 242 -3.38 37.92 17.31
C ARG A 242 -2.77 36.77 18.13
N ARG A 243 -3.40 35.59 18.14
CA ARG A 243 -2.73 34.36 18.61
C ARG A 243 -1.83 33.78 17.52
N LYS A 244 -0.52 33.79 17.77
CA LYS A 244 0.44 32.98 16.99
C LYS A 244 0.19 31.50 17.28
N TYR A 245 -0.04 30.70 16.23
CA TYR A 245 -0.02 29.24 16.35
C TYR A 245 1.43 28.75 16.48
N THR A 246 1.83 28.34 17.69
CA THR A 246 3.04 27.55 17.91
C THR A 246 2.68 26.06 17.79
N GLY A 247 3.04 25.44 16.67
CA GLY A 247 2.82 24.01 16.46
C GLY A 247 3.67 23.14 17.41
N PRO A 248 3.18 21.95 17.82
CA PRO A 248 3.90 21.10 18.76
C PRO A 248 5.18 20.50 18.17
N GLU A 249 6.18 20.40 19.02
CA GLU A 249 7.57 20.11 18.68
C GLU A 249 7.84 18.64 18.30
N ARG A 250 8.88 18.43 17.48
CA ARG A 250 9.28 17.10 16.99
C ARG A 250 9.78 16.22 18.15
N ARG A 251 9.25 15.00 18.26
CA ARG A 251 9.99 13.87 18.83
C ARG A 251 10.28 12.82 17.77
N VAL A 252 11.47 12.92 17.16
CA VAL A 252 12.07 11.86 16.35
C VAL A 252 13.15 11.18 17.18
N PRO A 253 13.01 9.88 17.45
CA PRO A 253 14.17 9.00 17.39
C PRO A 253 13.89 7.67 16.66
N LEU A 254 14.96 6.87 16.46
CA LEU A 254 14.92 5.41 16.25
C LEU A 254 14.60 4.80 14.86
N LEU A 255 14.65 5.56 13.75
CA LEU A 255 14.80 4.98 12.40
C LEU A 255 16.18 5.18 11.75
N LEU A 256 16.96 6.19 12.17
CA LEU A 256 18.27 6.48 11.55
C LEU A 256 19.36 5.44 11.91
N ASN A 257 19.21 4.69 13.01
CA ASN A 257 20.18 3.68 13.45
C ASN A 257 20.04 2.32 12.73
N MET A 258 18.96 2.08 11.98
CA MET A 258 18.82 0.82 11.22
C MET A 258 19.59 0.85 9.89
N SER A 259 19.64 2.00 9.22
CA SER A 259 20.44 2.18 7.99
C SER A 259 21.93 1.82 8.21
N LYS A 260 22.52 2.28 9.32
CA LYS A 260 23.94 2.00 9.67
C LYS A 260 24.23 0.57 10.14
N ARG A 261 23.20 -0.24 10.41
CA ARG A 261 23.33 -1.68 10.72
C ARG A 261 23.06 -2.54 9.48
N LEU A 262 22.06 -2.20 8.67
CA LEU A 262 21.74 -2.94 7.45
C LEU A 262 22.83 -2.79 6.37
N ALA A 263 23.42 -1.59 6.23
CA ALA A 263 24.56 -1.35 5.33
C ALA A 263 25.86 -2.07 5.75
N ARG A 264 25.87 -2.73 6.92
CA ARG A 264 26.99 -3.57 7.39
C ARG A 264 26.79 -5.05 7.06
N LEU A 265 25.54 -5.50 6.91
CA LEU A 265 25.19 -6.87 6.50
C LEU A 265 25.31 -7.10 4.98
N VAL A 266 25.18 -6.04 4.17
CA VAL A 266 25.34 -6.10 2.70
C VAL A 266 26.82 -5.98 2.27
N ARG A 267 27.77 -6.21 3.18
CA ARG A 267 29.21 -6.15 2.90
C ARG A 267 29.96 -7.46 3.23
N GLU A 268 29.23 -8.51 3.60
CA GLU A 268 29.74 -9.86 3.90
C GLU A 268 28.93 -10.95 3.18
N VAL A 269 28.35 -10.61 2.02
CA VAL A 269 27.76 -11.51 1.01
C VAL A 269 28.25 -11.04 -0.36
#